data_AF-A0A1D7U558-F1
#
_entry.id   AF-A0A1D7U558-F1
#
_cell.length_a   1.000
_cell.length_b   1.000
_cell.length_c   1.000
_cell.angle_alpha   90.00
_cell.angle_beta   90.00
_cell.angle_gamma   90.00
#
_symmetry.space_group_name_H-M   'P 1'
#
loop_
_entity.id
_entity.type
_entity.pdbx_description
1 polymer ?
#
loop_
_entity_poly.entity_id
_entity_poly.type
_entity_poly.pdbx_seq_one_letter_code
_entity_poly.pdbx_strand_id
1 'polypeptide(L)' 'MGVSPGLIGALIGFVVGVVEYRIVSTLVIGGLRRTDQSKTPEERDDYERRIRWVRAALVVLMIGVTPVVGYVIGQTVFG' A
#
# COMPACT_ATOMS: atom_id res chain seq x y z
N MET A 1 -13.18 -27.21 10.79
CA MET A 1 -13.39 -26.24 9.70
C MET A 1 -12.03 -25.96 9.08
N GLY A 2 -11.79 -26.40 7.85
CA GLY A 2 -10.53 -26.11 7.14
C GLY A 2 -10.53 -24.68 6.62
N VAL A 3 -9.38 -24.00 6.66
CA VAL A 3 -9.24 -22.67 6.06
C VAL A 3 -9.30 -22.84 4.54
N SER A 4 -10.22 -22.13 3.86
CA SER A 4 -10.35 -22.24 2.41
C SER A 4 -9.06 -21.79 1.71
N PRO A 5 -8.64 -22.41 0.59
CA PRO A 5 -7.43 -22.02 -0.12
C PRO A 5 -7.42 -20.54 -0.56
N GLY A 6 -8.57 -19.98 -0.95
CA GLY A 6 -8.71 -18.55 -1.21
C GLY A 6 -8.38 -17.68 0.01
N LEU A 7 -8.85 -18.03 1.22
CA LEU A 7 -8.50 -17.28 2.43
C LEU A 7 -7.00 -17.35 2.77
N ILE A 8 -6.34 -18.49 2.51
CA ILE A 8 -4.89 -18.61 2.67
C ILE A 8 -4.17 -17.69 1.67
N GLY A 9 -4.60 -17.70 0.40
CA GLY A 9 -4.07 -16.80 -0.62
C GLY A 9 -4.28 -15.32 -0.27
N ALA A 10 -5.45 -14.97 0.28
CA ALA A 10 -5.75 -13.60 0.73
C ALA A 10 -4.83 -13.15 1.86
N LEU A 11 -4.58 -14.03 2.84
CA LEU A 11 -3.68 -13.75 3.95
C LEU A 11 -2.25 -13.53 3.47
N ILE A 12 -1.77 -14.37 2.55
CA ILE A 12 -0.45 -14.20 1.93
C ILE A 12 -0.40 -12.87 1.17
N GLY A 13 -1.39 -12.59 0.33
CA GLY A 13 -1.48 -11.33 -0.41
C GLY A 13 -1.52 -10.10 0.50
N PHE A 14 -2.16 -10.20 1.66
CA PHE A 14 -2.16 -9.15 2.67
C PHE A 14 -0.78 -8.93 3.29
N VAL A 15 -0.10 -9.99 3.70
CA VAL A 15 1.26 -9.88 4.25
C VAL A 15 2.21 -9.25 3.22
N VAL A 16 2.14 -9.70 1.97
CA VAL A 16 2.93 -9.12 0.86
C VAL A 16 2.60 -7.65 0.67
N GLY A 17 1.32 -7.30 0.57
CA GLY A 17 0.86 -5.92 0.39
C GLY A 17 1.31 -4.98 1.51
N VAL A 18 1.34 -5.46 2.76
CA VAL A 18 1.86 -4.70 3.91
C VAL A 18 3.37 -4.46 3.80
N VAL A 19 4.13 -5.48 3.40
CA VAL A 19 5.59 -5.35 3.21
C VAL A 19 5.91 -4.39 2.06
N GLU A 20 5.25 -4.55 0.92
CA GLU A 20 5.39 -3.66 -0.23
C GLU A 20 5.04 -2.22 0.14
N TYR A 21 3.92 -2.00 0.84
CA TYR A 21 3.54 -0.69 1.32
C TYR A 21 4.62 -0.04 2.17
N ARG A 22 5.24 -0.78 3.11
CA ARG A 22 6.31 -0.21 3.94
C ARG A 22 7.53 0.21 3.11
N ILE A 23 7.95 -0.61 2.16
CA ILE A 23 9.11 -0.32 1.31
C ILE A 23 8.80 0.87 0.40
N VAL A 24 7.71 0.80 -0.36
CA VAL A 24 7.37 1.83 -1.34
C VAL A 24 7.00 3.14 -0.67
N SER A 25 6.22 3.13 0.41
CA SER A 25 5.89 4.38 1.13
C SER A 25 7.13 5.07 1.68
N THR A 26 8.11 4.32 2.20
CA THR A 26 9.37 4.90 2.68
C THR A 26 10.17 5.54 1.55
N LEU A 27 10.27 4.86 0.40
CA LEU A 27 10.99 5.38 -0.76
C LEU A 27 10.28 6.60 -1.39
N VAL A 28 8.97 6.51 -1.61
CA VAL A 28 8.17 7.57 -2.26
C VAL A 28 8.07 8.80 -1.36
N ILE A 29 7.71 8.64 -0.09
CA ILE A 29 7.57 9.77 0.84
C ILE A 29 8.96 10.36 1.14
N GLY A 30 9.99 9.52 1.29
CA GLY A 30 11.37 9.97 1.45
C GLY A 30 11.87 10.77 0.25
N GLY A 31 11.56 10.30 -0.97
CA GLY A 31 11.86 11.01 -2.21
C GLY A 31 11.13 12.36 -2.31
N LEU A 32 9.81 12.37 -2.08
CA LEU A 32 9.00 13.59 -2.06
C LEU A 32 9.58 14.62 -1.08
N ARG A 33 9.86 14.21 0.16
CA ARG A 33 10.46 15.11 1.16
C ARG A 33 11.82 15.67 0.76
N ARG A 34 12.63 14.94 0.01
CA ARG A 34 13.92 15.45 -0.51
C ARG A 34 13.74 16.50 -1.61
N THR A 35 12.62 16.47 -2.32
CA THR A 35 12.27 17.42 -3.38
C THR A 35 11.44 18.60 -2.89
N ASP A 36 11.16 18.67 -1.59
CA ASP A 36 10.43 19.79 -1.01
C ASP A 36 11.24 21.09 -1.12
N GLN A 37 10.74 22.05 -1.91
CA GLN A 37 11.32 23.37 -2.09
C GLN A 37 10.50 24.48 -1.40
N SER A 38 9.55 24.10 -0.54
CA SER A 38 8.66 25.05 0.14
C SER A 38 9.44 26.08 0.94
N LYS A 39 9.16 27.37 0.71
CA LYS A 39 9.84 28.49 1.38
C LYS A 39 8.99 29.08 2.48
N THR A 40 7.68 28.88 2.40
CA THR A 40 6.70 29.42 3.34
C THR A 40 5.95 28.30 4.08
N PRO A 41 5.36 28.59 5.26
CA PRO A 41 4.55 27.62 6.00
C PRO A 41 3.33 27.11 5.21
N GLU A 42 2.68 27.99 4.43
CA GLU A 42 1.49 27.66 3.64
C GLU A 42 1.81 26.65 2.53
N GLU A 43 2.94 26.80 1.84
CA GLU A 43 3.40 25.84 0.84
C GLU A 43 3.69 24.46 1.44
N ARG A 44 4.25 24.42 2.67
CA ARG A 44 4.53 23.16 3.37
C ARG A 44 3.25 22.41 3.73
N ASP A 45 2.23 23.12 4.21
CA ASP A 45 0.94 22.52 4.57
C ASP A 45 0.25 21.87 3.36
N ASP A 46 0.26 22.55 2.21
CA ASP A 46 -0.26 22.00 0.96
C ASP A 46 0.56 20.78 0.48
N TYR A 47 1.88 20.84 0.63
CA TYR A 47 2.76 19.73 0.28
C TYR A 47 2.51 18.50 1.16
N GLU A 48 2.34 18.68 2.47
CA GLU A 48 1.99 17.61 3.41
C GLU A 48 0.63 17.00 3.10
N ARG A 49 -0.34 17.82 2.67
CA ARG A 49 -1.66 17.34 2.23
C ARG A 49 -1.53 16.42 1.03
N ARG A 50 -0.68 16.74 0.06
CA ARG A 50 -0.39 15.88 -1.10
C ARG A 50 0.28 14.57 -0.68
N ILE A 51 1.27 14.62 0.21
CA ILE A 51 1.90 13.41 0.77
C ILE A 51 0.84 12.51 1.44
N ARG A 52 -0.13 13.10 2.15
CA ARG A 52 -1.21 12.34 2.80
C ARG A 52 -2.09 11.61 1.78
N TRP A 53 -2.45 12.26 0.69
CA TRP A 53 -3.19 11.62 -0.40
C TRP A 53 -2.41 10.50 -1.08
N VAL A 54 -1.13 10.73 -1.37
CA VAL A 54 -0.25 9.69 -1.94
C VAL A 54 -0.17 8.49 -1.00
N ARG A 55 0.02 8.73 0.31
CA ARG A 55 0.05 7.67 1.31
C ARG A 55 -1.26 6.88 1.35
N ALA A 56 -2.40 7.56 1.31
CA ALA A 56 -3.71 6.91 1.27
C ALA A 56 -3.87 6.04 0.02
N ALA A 57 -3.48 6.56 -1.16
CA ALA A 57 -3.51 5.81 -2.40
C ALA A 57 -2.62 4.55 -2.34
N LEU A 58 -1.40 4.66 -1.79
CA LEU A 58 -0.51 3.52 -1.61
C LEU A 58 -1.11 2.45 -0.69
N VAL A 59 -1.77 2.83 0.41
CA VAL A 59 -2.47 1.89 1.29
C VAL A 59 -3.58 1.16 0.53
N VAL A 60 -4.44 1.89 -0.17
CA VAL A 60 -5.57 1.29 -0.89
C VAL A 60 -5.08 0.32 -1.96
N LEU A 61 -4.08 0.72 -2.75
CA LEU A 61 -3.55 -0.11 -3.83
C LEU A 61 -2.85 -1.36 -3.29
N MET A 62 -1.94 -1.22 -2.32
CA MET A 62 -1.10 -2.34 -1.89
C MET A 62 -1.77 -3.21 -0.83
N ILE A 63 -2.48 -2.61 0.12
CA ILE A 63 -3.09 -3.35 1.22
C ILE A 63 -4.54 -3.73 0.89
N GLY A 64 -5.22 -2.98 0.02
CA GLY A 64 -6.58 -3.30 -0.41
C GLY A 64 -6.65 -4.27 -1.58
N VAL A 65 -5.85 -4.06 -2.64
CA VAL A 65 -5.97 -4.86 -3.88
C VAL A 65 -5.18 -6.16 -3.82
N THR A 66 -3.95 -6.15 -3.28
CA THR A 66 -3.08 -7.34 -3.24
C THR A 66 -3.69 -8.56 -2.52
N PRO A 67 -4.43 -8.42 -1.39
CA PRO A 67 -5.15 -9.55 -0.80
C PRO A 67 -6.26 -10.10 -1.69
N VAL A 68 -6.96 -9.24 -2.44
CA VAL A 68 -8.03 -9.68 -3.37
C VAL A 68 -7.43 -10.51 -4.49
N VAL A 69 -6.29 -10.07 -5.04
CA VAL A 69 -5.53 -10.84 -6.02
C VAL A 69 -5.06 -12.17 -5.42
N GLY A 70 -4.52 -12.15 -4.20
CA GLY A 70 -4.11 -13.35 -3.47
C GLY A 70 -5.27 -14.32 -3.24
N TYR A 71 -6.46 -13.81 -2.91
CA TYR A 71 -7.67 -14.62 -2.75
C TYR A 71 -8.04 -15.35 -4.03
N VAL A 72 -8.11 -14.60 -5.14
CA VAL A 72 -8.47 -15.16 -6.45
C VAL A 72 -7.46 -16.22 -6.85
N ILE A 73 -6.15 -15.95 -6.75
CA ILE A 73 -5.10 -16.91 -7.09
C ILE A 73 -5.20 -18.15 -6.20
N GLY A 74 -5.33 -17.98 -4.88
CA GLY A 74 -5.44 -19.08 -3.93
C GLY A 74 -6.64 -19.98 -4.23
N GLN A 75 -7.77 -19.39 -4.59
CA GLN A 75 -8.98 -20.12 -4.96
C GLN A 75 -8.85 -20.80 -6.32
N THR A 76 -8.21 -20.18 -7.32
CA THR A 76 -8.08 -20.76 -8.67
C THR A 76 -7.06 -21.87 -8.76
N VAL A 77 -5.99 -21.83 -7.95
CA VAL A 77 -4.88 -22.78 -8.04
C VAL A 77 -5.08 -23.99 -7.12
N PHE A 78 -5.73 -23.79 -5.98
CA PHE A 78 -5.80 -24.80 -4.91
C PHE A 78 -7.23 -25.14 -4.47
N GLY A 79 -8.24 -24.45 -5.03
CA GLY A 79 -9.67 -24.64 -4.72
C GLY A 79 -10.40 -25.51 -5.73
#